data_AF-A0A1H0DTG9-F1
#
_entry.id   AF-A0A1H0DTG9-F1
#
_cell.length_a   1.000
_cell.length_b   1.000
_cell.length_c   1.000
_cell.angle_alpha   90.00
_cell.angle_beta   90.00
_cell.angle_gamma   90.00
#
_symmetry.space_group_name_H-M   'P 1'
#
loop_
_entity.id
_entity.type
_entity.pdbx_description
1 polymer ?
#
loop_
_entity_poly.entity_id
_entity_poly.type
_entity_poly.pdbx_seq_one_letter_code
_entity_poly.pdbx_strand_id
1 'polypeptide(L)'
;MIQNQFVIHDQKNKPLKLRAERVAFYVRGQIVEAVSEDHELYYLFYYRSEFLTAKKATKIRRGSYIASAFKNGLTFEASHPFIRQLISSNQSSRVINNKQLLRKINKHYTTQEQAYILTFFESFISKKQIFEKIRAMFYEYRRNGQLFDAYQLIRILMDFAPKHSLVKSLSSDLIYKDFTKMYYEKSEELFTNDKIEAEKIMFKNRETYDEQLTMMLEREERWIELMVCLYDQLSHNPSTHQYQTFYQLLQKSCTEHEATQILEYLSNQINFMPLQRDLCDLYLSTNQIEKVSHLISQHPIDLNEKDLKRITEALETVDPNQLTLQLDELSLLLNKVTSNNRDLAERLLHKFIGVMLKDYDLDVIKKWLEPFKKQHGDLVTVEKFKQIYDLNDDLDQMQALGELYYEFKGWNQALECFSLESELKPDEAKPLKWLSKTYREMGMLEESDAYQKLFVNVQKQA
;
A
#
# COMPACT_ATOMS: atom_id res chain seq x y z
N MET A 1 9.17 -9.67 -2.11
CA MET A 1 9.69 -8.92 -3.28
C MET A 1 9.85 -7.47 -2.88
N ILE A 2 10.96 -6.82 -3.23
CA ILE A 2 11.15 -5.38 -2.97
C ILE A 2 10.11 -4.63 -3.81
N GLN A 3 9.11 -4.03 -3.16
CA GLN A 3 7.87 -3.51 -3.77
C GLN A 3 8.08 -2.42 -4.86
N ASN A 4 9.32 -1.97 -5.08
CA ASN A 4 9.66 -0.84 -5.96
C ASN A 4 10.52 -1.21 -7.17
N GLN A 5 10.79 -2.51 -7.39
CA GLN A 5 11.58 -2.96 -8.52
C GLN A 5 10.71 -3.28 -9.73
N PHE A 6 11.16 -2.85 -10.91
CA PHE A 6 10.49 -3.11 -12.18
C PHE A 6 11.50 -3.22 -13.32
N VAL A 7 11.05 -3.73 -14.47
CA VAL A 7 11.89 -3.94 -15.64
C VAL A 7 11.36 -3.13 -16.81
N ILE A 8 12.23 -2.34 -17.42
CA ILE A 8 12.00 -1.76 -18.75
C ILE A 8 13.02 -2.33 -19.73
N HIS A 9 12.85 -2.09 -21.03
CA HIS A 9 13.79 -2.56 -22.03
C HIS A 9 14.67 -1.41 -22.52
N ASP A 10 15.98 -1.61 -22.61
CA ASP A 10 16.90 -0.62 -23.17
C ASP A 10 16.71 -0.45 -24.70
N GLN A 11 17.54 0.39 -25.32
CA GLN A 11 17.48 0.60 -26.78
C GLN A 11 17.76 -0.67 -27.60
N LYS A 12 18.54 -1.60 -27.05
CA LYS A 12 18.89 -2.91 -27.64
C LYS A 12 17.90 -4.01 -27.23
N ASN A 13 16.78 -3.66 -26.58
CA ASN A 13 15.78 -4.58 -26.06
C ASN A 13 16.30 -5.52 -24.95
N LYS A 14 17.36 -5.12 -24.24
CA LYS A 14 17.83 -5.83 -23.06
C LYS A 14 17.05 -5.38 -21.82
N PRO A 15 16.73 -6.30 -20.89
CA PRO A 15 16.06 -5.94 -19.66
C PRO A 15 16.95 -5.01 -18.82
N LEU A 16 16.38 -3.89 -18.40
CA LEU A 16 16.96 -2.92 -17.49
C LEU A 16 16.12 -2.92 -16.23
N LYS A 17 16.68 -3.49 -15.16
CA LYS A 17 16.07 -3.50 -13.83
C LYS A 17 16.28 -2.16 -13.16
N LEU A 18 15.20 -1.58 -12.67
CA LEU A 18 15.18 -0.28 -12.01
C LEU A 18 14.42 -0.39 -10.70
N ARG A 19 14.83 0.43 -9.73
CA ARG A 19 14.10 0.67 -8.49
C ARG A 19 13.57 2.09 -8.52
N ALA A 20 12.26 2.27 -8.39
CA ALA A 20 11.67 3.60 -8.27
C ALA A 20 12.04 4.22 -6.92
N GLU A 21 12.37 5.51 -6.94
CA GLU A 21 12.60 6.32 -5.74
C GLU A 21 11.38 7.20 -5.47
N ARG A 22 10.80 7.83 -6.51
CA ARG A 22 9.61 8.67 -6.38
C ARG A 22 8.97 8.96 -7.75
N VAL A 23 7.73 9.43 -7.72
CA VAL A 23 6.99 9.92 -8.89
C VAL A 23 6.47 11.33 -8.67
N ALA A 24 6.42 12.13 -9.73
CA ALA A 24 5.72 13.41 -9.77
C ALA A 24 4.62 13.37 -10.84
N PHE A 25 3.41 13.79 -10.48
CA PHE A 25 2.32 14.10 -11.38
C PHE A 25 2.22 15.62 -11.53
N TYR A 26 2.51 16.14 -12.72
CA TYR A 26 2.60 17.58 -12.95
C TYR A 26 1.89 17.98 -14.24
N VAL A 27 0.67 18.51 -14.08
CA VAL A 27 -0.20 18.85 -15.22
C VAL A 27 -0.41 17.59 -16.08
N ARG A 28 -0.05 17.65 -17.37
CA ARG A 28 -0.18 16.52 -18.32
C ARG A 28 1.00 15.54 -18.31
N GLY A 29 2.05 15.79 -17.54
CA GLY A 29 3.25 14.95 -17.53
C GLY A 29 3.46 14.23 -16.21
N GLN A 30 4.01 13.02 -16.28
CA GLN A 30 4.47 12.28 -15.10
C GLN A 30 5.93 11.91 -15.25
N ILE A 31 6.66 11.95 -14.12
CA ILE A 31 8.08 11.65 -14.07
C ILE A 31 8.33 10.67 -12.93
N VAL A 32 8.87 9.50 -13.26
CA VAL A 32 9.40 8.56 -12.25
C VAL A 32 10.91 8.71 -12.19
N GLU A 33 11.44 9.00 -11.01
CA GLU A 33 12.87 8.94 -10.71
C GLU A 33 13.19 7.52 -10.24
N ALA A 34 14.17 6.88 -10.87
CA ALA A 34 14.53 5.49 -10.59
C ALA A 34 16.04 5.26 -10.69
N VAL A 35 16.54 4.25 -9.98
CA VAL A 35 17.97 3.91 -9.91
C VAL A 35 18.18 2.47 -10.39
N SER A 36 19.23 2.22 -11.17
CA SER A 36 19.63 0.87 -11.59
C SER A 36 20.43 0.12 -10.52
N GLU A 37 20.70 -1.17 -10.75
CA GLU A 37 21.61 -1.96 -9.89
C GLU A 37 23.02 -1.33 -9.81
N ASP A 38 23.46 -0.67 -10.88
CA ASP A 38 24.76 0.04 -10.95
C ASP A 38 24.72 1.46 -10.34
N HIS A 39 23.70 1.79 -9.55
CA HIS A 39 23.46 3.13 -8.97
C HIS A 39 23.32 4.26 -10.00
N GLU A 40 22.91 3.94 -11.22
CA GLU A 40 22.72 4.94 -12.28
C GLU A 40 21.31 5.53 -12.21
N LEU A 41 21.21 6.85 -12.30
CA LEU A 41 19.94 7.57 -12.21
C LEU A 41 19.21 7.63 -13.55
N TYR A 42 17.93 7.29 -13.53
CA TYR A 42 17.02 7.32 -14.67
C TYR A 42 15.79 8.16 -14.37
N TYR A 43 15.34 8.91 -15.38
CA TYR A 43 14.03 9.55 -15.40
C TYR A 43 13.16 8.89 -16.47
N LEU A 44 12.02 8.35 -16.07
CA LEU A 44 10.99 7.85 -16.96
C LEU A 44 9.97 8.95 -17.18
N PHE A 45 9.64 9.22 -18.44
CA PHE A 45 8.73 10.28 -18.85
C PHE A 45 7.42 9.67 -19.34
N TYR A 46 6.32 10.21 -18.86
CA TYR A 46 4.97 9.88 -19.28
C TYR A 46 4.24 11.16 -19.66
N TYR A 47 3.27 11.02 -20.57
CA TYR A 47 2.36 12.10 -20.93
C TYR A 47 0.95 11.55 -20.99
N ARG A 48 0.06 12.05 -20.13
CA ARG A 48 -1.27 11.48 -19.88
C ARG A 48 -1.21 10.00 -19.50
N SER A 49 -0.32 9.65 -18.58
CA SER A 49 -0.08 8.27 -18.11
C SER A 49 0.46 7.29 -19.17
N GLU A 50 0.74 7.74 -20.38
CA GLU A 50 1.37 6.95 -21.44
C GLU A 50 2.90 7.11 -21.43
N PHE A 51 3.62 6.00 -21.34
CA PHE A 51 5.07 5.99 -21.31
C PHE A 51 5.65 6.54 -22.61
N LEU A 52 6.46 7.59 -22.52
CA LEU A 52 7.17 8.17 -23.66
C LEU A 52 8.50 7.47 -23.87
N THR A 53 9.40 7.58 -22.88
CA THR A 53 10.73 6.98 -22.86
C THR A 53 11.41 7.17 -21.50
N ALA A 54 12.57 6.54 -21.28
CA ALA A 54 13.43 6.82 -20.14
C ALA A 54 14.76 7.45 -20.57
N LYS A 55 15.36 8.26 -19.71
CA LYS A 55 16.69 8.86 -19.93
C LYS A 55 17.56 8.68 -18.71
N LYS A 56 18.77 8.17 -18.93
CA LYS A 56 19.84 8.17 -17.93
C LYS A 56 20.33 9.60 -17.73
N ALA A 57 20.42 10.03 -16.47
CA ALA A 57 20.86 11.36 -16.09
C ALA A 57 22.15 11.30 -15.27
N THR A 58 23.10 12.18 -15.57
CA THR A 58 24.26 12.43 -14.70
C THR A 58 24.08 13.68 -13.86
N LYS A 59 23.31 14.65 -14.35
CA LYS A 59 22.97 15.92 -13.68
C LYS A 59 21.59 16.39 -14.13
N ILE A 60 20.81 16.98 -13.23
CA ILE A 60 19.58 17.71 -13.56
C ILE A 60 19.90 19.21 -13.68
N ARG A 61 19.35 19.87 -14.69
CA ARG A 61 19.45 21.33 -14.79
C ARG A 61 18.50 21.99 -13.80
N ARG A 62 19.00 22.97 -13.04
CA ARG A 62 18.15 23.82 -12.19
C ARG A 62 17.12 24.55 -13.06
N GLY A 63 15.85 24.53 -12.64
CA GLY A 63 14.75 25.12 -13.38
C GLY A 63 14.32 24.34 -14.63
N SER A 64 14.76 23.09 -14.80
CA SER A 64 14.21 22.24 -15.87
C SER A 64 12.79 21.76 -15.55
N TYR A 65 12.03 21.30 -16.54
CA TYR A 65 10.73 20.65 -16.34
C TYR A 65 10.76 19.58 -15.24
N ILE A 66 11.79 18.71 -15.18
CA ILE A 66 11.95 17.70 -14.12
C ILE A 66 11.95 18.33 -12.73
N ALA A 67 12.76 19.37 -12.53
CA ALA A 67 12.86 20.09 -11.26
C ALA A 67 11.54 20.79 -10.92
N SER A 68 10.84 21.35 -11.90
CA SER A 68 9.52 21.97 -11.70
C SER A 68 8.44 20.95 -11.33
N ALA A 69 8.47 19.76 -11.94
CA ALA A 69 7.52 18.67 -11.66
C ALA A 69 7.68 18.15 -10.23
N PHE A 70 8.90 17.89 -9.77
CA PHE A 70 9.13 17.46 -8.38
C PHE A 70 8.94 18.59 -7.37
N LYS A 71 9.02 19.85 -7.77
CA LYS A 71 8.83 20.99 -6.87
C LYS A 71 7.36 21.40 -6.72
N ASN A 72 6.61 21.38 -7.82
CA ASN A 72 5.27 21.96 -7.89
C ASN A 72 4.18 20.94 -8.27
N GLY A 73 4.55 19.69 -8.55
CA GLY A 73 3.61 18.60 -8.83
C GLY A 73 3.16 17.87 -7.57
N LEU A 74 2.26 16.91 -7.78
CA LEU A 74 1.85 15.96 -6.74
C LEU A 74 2.89 14.84 -6.70
N THR A 75 3.66 14.77 -5.61
CA THR A 75 4.83 13.89 -5.51
C THR A 75 4.60 12.78 -4.48
N PHE A 76 4.98 11.57 -4.85
CA PHE A 76 4.92 10.41 -3.97
C PHE A 76 6.25 9.69 -3.94
N GLU A 77 6.76 9.42 -2.74
CA GLU A 77 7.97 8.64 -2.52
C GLU A 77 7.66 7.14 -2.62
N ALA A 78 8.65 6.35 -3.03
CA ALA A 78 8.50 4.91 -3.05
C ALA A 78 8.39 4.38 -1.62
N SER A 79 7.51 3.43 -1.30
CA SER A 79 6.77 2.49 -2.16
C SER A 79 5.31 2.87 -2.49
N HIS A 80 4.98 4.14 -2.74
CA HIS A 80 3.59 4.54 -2.99
C HIS A 80 2.91 3.77 -4.16
N PRO A 81 1.68 3.25 -4.00
CA PRO A 81 1.03 2.39 -5.01
C PRO A 81 0.83 3.04 -6.38
N PHE A 82 0.65 4.37 -6.44
CA PHE A 82 0.56 5.10 -7.72
C PHE A 82 1.80 4.95 -8.61
N ILE A 83 2.99 4.72 -8.03
CA ILE A 83 4.20 4.43 -8.80
C ILE A 83 4.01 3.10 -9.54
N ARG A 84 3.59 2.07 -8.82
CA ARG A 84 3.34 0.73 -9.37
C ARG A 84 2.25 0.77 -10.42
N GLN A 85 1.15 1.46 -10.15
CA GLN A 85 0.02 1.58 -11.07
C GLN A 85 0.40 2.27 -12.39
N LEU A 86 1.18 3.35 -12.34
CA LEU A 86 1.67 4.04 -13.53
C LEU A 86 2.62 3.15 -14.36
N ILE A 87 3.45 2.34 -13.70
CA ILE A 87 4.39 1.44 -14.37
C ILE A 87 3.67 0.22 -14.95
N SER A 88 2.75 -0.40 -14.20
CA SER A 88 2.03 -1.62 -14.59
C SER A 88 1.06 -1.40 -15.74
N SER A 89 0.50 -0.20 -15.88
CA SER A 89 -0.30 0.20 -17.06
C SER A 89 0.54 0.30 -18.34
N ASN A 90 1.88 0.29 -18.24
CA ASN A 90 2.81 0.49 -19.34
C ASN A 90 3.74 -0.73 -19.56
N GLN A 91 3.15 -1.92 -19.73
CA GLN A 91 3.83 -3.23 -19.74
C GLN A 91 4.95 -3.40 -20.78
N SER A 92 4.96 -2.62 -21.86
CA SER A 92 5.97 -2.69 -22.95
C SER A 92 6.88 -1.45 -23.00
N SER A 93 7.28 -0.95 -21.84
CA SER A 93 8.16 0.23 -21.72
C SER A 93 9.55 -0.03 -22.31
N ARG A 94 9.86 0.62 -23.43
CA ARG A 94 11.17 0.57 -24.10
C ARG A 94 11.83 1.94 -24.20
N VAL A 95 13.10 2.01 -23.83
CA VAL A 95 13.95 3.19 -24.00
C VAL A 95 14.19 3.42 -25.49
N ILE A 96 13.91 4.64 -25.95
CA ILE A 96 14.05 5.05 -27.34
C ILE A 96 14.95 6.28 -27.45
N ASN A 97 15.68 6.37 -28.55
CA ASN A 97 16.55 7.52 -28.80
C ASN A 97 15.73 8.76 -29.21
N ASN A 98 16.38 9.93 -29.28
CA ASN A 98 15.68 11.19 -29.57
C ASN A 98 14.98 11.18 -30.95
N LYS A 99 15.55 10.53 -31.96
CA LYS A 99 14.94 10.43 -33.30
C LYS A 99 13.68 9.56 -33.28
N GLN A 100 13.71 8.45 -32.55
CA GLN A 100 12.55 7.58 -32.35
C GLN A 100 11.47 8.26 -31.50
N LEU A 101 11.85 8.97 -30.45
CA LEU A 101 10.94 9.77 -29.63
C LEU A 101 10.21 10.80 -30.50
N LEU A 102 10.95 11.58 -31.31
CA LEU A 102 10.36 12.54 -32.25
C LEU A 102 9.34 11.88 -33.20
N ARG A 103 9.66 10.70 -33.74
CA ARG A 103 8.73 9.96 -34.60
C ARG A 103 7.47 9.49 -33.84
N LYS A 104 7.65 8.99 -32.62
CA LYS A 104 6.54 8.56 -31.76
C LYS A 104 5.62 9.73 -31.46
N ILE A 105 6.17 10.87 -31.02
CA ILE A 105 5.33 12.01 -30.65
C ILE A 105 4.62 12.61 -31.88
N ASN A 106 5.28 12.66 -33.04
CA ASN A 106 4.69 13.17 -34.28
C ASN A 106 3.51 12.32 -34.77
N LYS A 107 3.50 11.03 -34.45
CA LYS A 107 2.46 10.10 -34.90
C LYS A 107 1.21 10.14 -34.03
N HIS A 108 1.37 10.42 -32.73
CA HIS A 108 0.34 10.16 -31.73
C HIS A 108 -0.22 11.41 -31.04
N TYR A 109 0.40 12.57 -31.19
CA TYR A 109 0.00 13.79 -30.49
C TYR A 109 -0.15 14.97 -31.46
N THR A 110 -0.96 15.96 -31.07
CA THR A 110 -1.11 17.19 -31.86
C THR A 110 0.18 18.00 -31.86
N THR A 111 0.32 18.98 -32.75
CA THR A 111 1.53 19.81 -32.82
C THR A 111 1.80 20.58 -31.52
N GLN A 112 0.76 21.06 -30.85
CA GLN A 112 0.84 21.73 -29.56
C GLN A 112 1.32 20.76 -28.46
N GLU A 113 0.76 19.56 -28.42
CA GLU A 113 1.19 18.52 -27.50
C GLU A 113 2.64 18.08 -27.77
N GLN A 114 3.03 17.92 -29.04
CA GLN A 114 4.41 17.64 -29.43
C GLN A 114 5.35 18.73 -28.91
N ALA A 115 5.02 20.00 -29.13
CA ALA A 115 5.80 21.13 -28.64
C ALA A 115 5.92 21.13 -27.12
N TYR A 116 4.82 20.86 -26.41
CA TYR A 116 4.81 20.79 -24.96
C TYR A 116 5.64 19.62 -24.42
N ILE A 117 5.46 18.41 -24.96
CA ILE A 117 6.24 17.20 -24.60
C ILE A 117 7.74 17.44 -24.83
N LEU A 118 8.14 18.13 -25.90
CA LEU A 118 9.55 18.43 -26.15
C LEU A 118 10.22 19.20 -25.01
N THR A 119 9.46 20.06 -24.31
CA THR A 119 9.99 20.83 -23.17
C THR A 119 10.40 19.92 -22.00
N PHE A 120 9.82 18.72 -21.88
CA PHE A 120 10.15 17.76 -20.81
C PHE A 120 11.60 17.29 -20.90
N PHE A 121 12.16 17.29 -22.12
CA PHE A 121 13.48 16.74 -22.44
C PHE A 121 14.59 17.77 -22.46
N GLU A 122 14.39 18.99 -21.93
CA GLU A 122 15.39 20.06 -22.00
C GLU A 122 16.69 19.80 -21.23
N SER A 123 16.69 18.82 -20.33
CA SER A 123 17.89 18.31 -19.66
C SER A 123 18.72 17.36 -20.57
N PHE A 124 18.13 16.82 -21.65
CA PHE A 124 18.73 15.82 -22.54
C PHE A 124 18.84 16.27 -24.00
N ILE A 125 18.09 17.29 -24.38
CA ILE A 125 18.13 17.94 -25.70
C ILE A 125 18.50 19.39 -25.48
N SER A 126 19.37 19.94 -26.34
CA SER A 126 19.80 21.33 -26.16
C SER A 126 18.62 22.30 -26.26
N LYS A 127 18.61 23.33 -25.41
CA LYS A 127 17.55 24.35 -25.39
C LYS A 127 17.33 24.99 -26.76
N LYS A 128 18.43 25.22 -27.51
CA LYS A 128 18.42 25.72 -28.88
C LYS A 128 17.66 24.76 -29.82
N GLN A 129 17.94 23.47 -29.80
CA GLN A 129 17.27 22.51 -30.68
C GLN A 129 15.76 22.43 -30.42
N ILE A 130 15.34 22.39 -29.15
CA ILE A 130 13.91 22.41 -28.79
C ILE A 130 13.26 23.71 -29.28
N PHE A 131 13.89 24.85 -28.99
CA PHE A 131 13.39 26.17 -29.40
C PHE A 131 13.20 26.27 -30.91
N GLU A 132 14.21 25.90 -31.70
CA GLU A 132 14.15 25.94 -33.16
C GLU A 132 13.07 25.02 -33.73
N LYS A 133 12.84 23.86 -33.10
CA LYS A 133 11.78 22.92 -33.51
C LYS A 133 10.39 23.49 -33.27
N ILE A 134 10.13 24.04 -32.09
CA ILE A 134 8.84 24.68 -31.76
C ILE A 134 8.64 25.94 -32.61
N ARG A 135 9.71 26.71 -32.85
CA ARG A 135 9.68 27.88 -33.74
C ARG A 135 9.29 27.50 -35.17
N ALA A 136 9.79 26.38 -35.69
CA ALA A 136 9.41 25.90 -37.02
C ALA A 136 7.91 25.55 -37.09
N MET A 137 7.39 24.84 -36.07
CA MET A 137 5.96 24.53 -35.95
C MET A 137 5.11 25.82 -35.91
N PHE A 138 5.56 26.83 -35.17
CA PHE A 138 4.90 28.14 -35.11
C PHE A 138 4.78 28.80 -36.48
N TYR A 139 5.89 28.88 -37.24
CA TYR A 139 5.86 29.50 -38.56
C TYR A 139 5.09 28.70 -39.60
N GLU A 140 4.93 27.38 -39.41
CA GLU A 140 4.04 26.57 -40.23
C GLU A 140 2.58 26.99 -40.04
N TYR A 141 2.09 27.01 -38.79
CA TYR A 141 0.73 27.45 -38.51
C TYR A 141 0.46 28.90 -38.89
N ARG A 142 1.41 29.81 -38.61
CA ARG A 142 1.29 31.23 -39.00
C ARG A 142 1.14 31.38 -40.51
N ARG A 143 1.90 30.63 -41.32
CA ARG A 143 1.81 30.69 -42.80
C ARG A 143 0.51 30.10 -43.33
N ASN A 144 -0.05 29.11 -42.64
CA ASN A 144 -1.31 28.48 -43.01
C ASN A 144 -2.55 29.25 -42.51
N GLY A 145 -2.37 30.43 -41.90
CA GLY A 145 -3.47 31.24 -41.37
C GLY A 145 -4.07 30.71 -40.05
N GLN A 146 -3.46 29.69 -39.45
CA GLN A 146 -3.90 29.09 -38.19
C GLN A 146 -3.36 29.90 -37.01
N LEU A 147 -3.88 31.12 -36.85
CA LEU A 147 -3.34 32.11 -35.91
C LEU A 147 -3.48 31.68 -34.44
N PHE A 148 -4.57 31.02 -34.08
CA PHE A 148 -4.77 30.53 -32.71
C PHE A 148 -3.80 29.39 -32.37
N ASP A 149 -3.68 28.39 -33.25
CA ASP A 149 -2.71 27.30 -33.10
C ASP A 149 -1.26 27.84 -32.99
N ALA A 150 -0.92 28.84 -33.81
CA ALA A 150 0.35 29.53 -33.72
C ALA A 150 0.53 30.24 -32.37
N TYR A 151 -0.51 30.87 -31.83
CA TYR A 151 -0.45 31.53 -30.53
C TYR A 151 -0.26 30.54 -29.37
N GLN A 152 -0.88 29.37 -29.40
CA GLN A 152 -0.63 28.31 -28.41
C GLN A 152 0.84 27.90 -28.37
N LEU A 153 1.51 27.84 -29.54
CA LEU A 153 2.95 27.58 -29.60
C LEU A 153 3.79 28.75 -29.04
N ILE A 154 3.34 30.00 -29.20
CA ILE A 154 3.95 31.15 -28.52
C ILE A 154 3.86 30.98 -27.00
N ARG A 155 2.70 30.56 -26.47
CA ARG A 155 2.50 30.33 -25.02
C ARG A 155 3.45 29.26 -24.48
N ILE A 156 3.62 28.14 -25.19
CA ILE A 156 4.62 27.11 -24.83
C ILE A 156 6.05 27.70 -24.85
N LEU A 157 6.38 28.53 -25.84
CA LEU A 157 7.67 29.21 -25.91
C LEU A 157 7.88 30.25 -24.80
N MET A 158 6.81 30.91 -24.34
CA MET A 158 6.86 31.85 -23.21
C MET A 158 7.24 31.13 -21.91
N ASP A 159 6.70 29.94 -21.68
CA ASP A 159 7.07 29.14 -20.50
C ASP A 159 8.50 28.58 -20.63
N PHE A 160 8.85 28.09 -21.82
CA PHE A 160 10.12 27.43 -22.06
C PHE A 160 11.32 28.41 -22.14
N ALA A 161 11.14 29.55 -22.81
CA ALA A 161 12.20 30.52 -23.09
C ALA A 161 11.71 31.98 -22.91
N PRO A 162 11.22 32.36 -21.72
CA PRO A 162 10.57 33.67 -21.49
C PRO A 162 11.48 34.88 -21.76
N LYS A 163 12.80 34.69 -21.62
CA LYS A 163 13.79 35.76 -21.80
C LYS A 163 14.25 35.94 -23.25
N HIS A 164 13.84 35.07 -24.18
CA HIS A 164 14.28 35.12 -25.56
C HIS A 164 13.62 36.31 -26.30
N SER A 165 14.42 37.10 -27.03
CA SER A 165 13.95 38.33 -27.70
C SER A 165 12.79 38.06 -28.67
N LEU A 166 12.91 37.04 -29.53
CA LEU A 166 11.85 36.64 -30.45
C LEU A 166 10.54 36.28 -29.74
N VAL A 167 10.60 35.61 -28.59
CA VAL A 167 9.38 35.21 -27.87
C VAL A 167 8.66 36.44 -27.36
N LYS A 168 9.41 37.40 -26.78
CA LYS A 168 8.86 38.69 -26.35
C LYS A 168 8.20 39.43 -27.50
N SER A 169 8.87 39.55 -28.65
CA SER A 169 8.31 40.25 -29.81
C SER A 169 7.07 39.56 -30.38
N LEU A 170 7.05 38.23 -30.43
CA LEU A 170 5.90 37.46 -30.92
C LEU A 170 4.70 37.57 -29.97
N SER A 171 4.94 37.54 -28.65
CA SER A 171 3.87 37.68 -27.66
C SER A 171 3.21 39.06 -27.64
N SER A 172 3.91 40.09 -28.15
CA SER A 172 3.40 41.47 -28.24
C SER A 172 2.91 41.84 -29.65
N ASP A 173 2.89 40.90 -30.60
CA ASP A 173 2.43 41.14 -31.96
C ASP A 173 0.93 41.45 -31.95
N LEU A 174 0.53 42.57 -32.56
CA LEU A 174 -0.86 43.07 -32.56
C LEU A 174 -1.84 42.09 -33.19
N ILE A 175 -1.36 41.22 -34.09
CA ILE A 175 -2.16 40.16 -34.72
C ILE A 175 -2.73 39.19 -33.67
N TYR A 176 -2.10 39.07 -32.51
CA TYR A 176 -2.52 38.17 -31.43
C TYR A 176 -3.14 38.90 -30.22
N LYS A 177 -3.55 40.16 -30.39
CA LYS A 177 -4.11 40.96 -29.28
C LYS A 177 -5.33 40.31 -28.63
N ASP A 178 -6.25 39.78 -29.44
CA ASP A 178 -7.48 39.17 -28.94
C ASP A 178 -7.20 37.88 -28.16
N PHE A 179 -6.29 37.03 -28.67
CA PHE A 179 -5.86 35.85 -27.91
C PHE A 179 -5.11 36.25 -26.64
N THR A 180 -4.27 37.28 -26.68
CA THR A 180 -3.58 37.76 -25.47
C THR A 180 -4.56 38.22 -24.40
N LYS A 181 -5.62 38.94 -24.81
CA LYS A 181 -6.72 39.33 -23.93
C LYS A 181 -7.43 38.09 -23.37
N MET A 182 -7.78 37.13 -24.21
CA MET A 182 -8.42 35.87 -23.82
C MET A 182 -7.64 35.11 -22.73
N TYR A 183 -6.30 35.02 -22.87
CA TYR A 183 -5.44 34.35 -21.89
C TYR A 183 -5.27 35.15 -20.61
N TYR A 184 -5.22 36.48 -20.70
CA TYR A 184 -5.12 37.36 -19.54
C TYR A 184 -6.40 37.31 -18.70
N GLU A 185 -7.56 37.37 -19.34
CA GLU A 185 -8.87 37.35 -18.70
C GLU A 185 -9.30 35.95 -18.23
N LYS A 186 -8.61 34.89 -18.69
CA LYS A 186 -8.96 33.49 -18.41
C LYS A 186 -10.42 33.19 -18.77
N SER A 187 -10.83 33.59 -19.98
CA SER A 187 -12.20 33.40 -20.43
C SER A 187 -12.58 31.92 -20.60
N GLU A 188 -13.87 31.61 -20.65
CA GLU A 188 -14.35 30.24 -20.93
C GLU A 188 -13.86 29.69 -22.28
N GLU A 189 -13.64 30.59 -23.25
CA GLU A 189 -13.07 30.25 -24.56
C GLU A 189 -11.65 29.68 -24.43
N LEU A 190 -10.81 30.23 -23.54
CA LEU A 190 -9.49 29.68 -23.23
C LEU A 190 -9.60 28.25 -22.70
N PHE A 191 -10.44 28.06 -21.69
CA PHE A 191 -10.61 26.76 -21.03
C PHE A 191 -11.15 25.68 -21.97
N THR A 192 -11.92 26.08 -22.98
CA THR A 192 -12.47 25.18 -24.00
C THR A 192 -11.44 24.84 -25.08
N ASN A 193 -10.67 25.82 -25.55
CA ASN A 193 -9.90 25.72 -26.79
C ASN A 193 -8.39 25.47 -26.59
N ASP A 194 -7.79 25.86 -25.46
CA ASP A 194 -6.42 25.49 -25.10
C ASP A 194 -6.39 24.62 -23.84
N LYS A 195 -6.51 23.31 -24.05
CA LYS A 195 -6.49 22.31 -22.98
C LYS A 195 -5.17 22.25 -22.20
N ILE A 196 -4.04 22.63 -22.82
CA ILE A 196 -2.74 22.61 -22.14
C ILE A 196 -2.66 23.77 -21.16
N GLU A 197 -3.01 24.98 -21.59
CA GLU A 197 -2.99 26.15 -20.73
C GLU A 197 -4.10 26.09 -19.67
N ALA A 198 -5.31 25.65 -20.06
CA ALA A 198 -6.42 25.40 -19.16
C ALA A 198 -5.99 24.54 -17.96
N GLU A 199 -5.38 23.38 -18.23
CA GLU A 199 -4.94 22.46 -17.18
C GLU A 199 -3.82 23.05 -16.32
N LYS A 200 -2.87 23.82 -16.90
CA LYS A 200 -1.85 24.51 -16.10
C LYS A 200 -2.48 25.49 -15.12
N ILE A 201 -3.49 26.25 -15.55
CA ILE A 201 -4.20 27.21 -14.71
C ILE A 201 -4.95 26.46 -13.61
N MET A 202 -5.72 25.43 -13.96
CA MET A 202 -6.49 24.63 -13.00
C MET A 202 -5.57 23.95 -11.97
N PHE A 203 -4.51 23.27 -12.44
CA PHE A 203 -3.57 22.55 -11.59
C PHE A 203 -2.78 23.47 -10.65
N LYS A 204 -2.48 24.70 -11.07
CA LYS A 204 -1.78 25.68 -10.22
C LYS A 204 -2.70 26.29 -9.15
N ASN A 205 -4.00 26.39 -9.42
CA ASN A 205 -4.98 27.01 -8.54
C ASN A 205 -6.09 26.00 -8.17
N ARG A 206 -5.67 24.81 -7.70
CA ARG A 206 -6.56 23.68 -7.42
C ARG A 206 -7.74 24.04 -6.51
N GLU A 207 -7.48 24.80 -5.45
CA GLU A 207 -8.51 25.30 -4.52
C GLU A 207 -9.71 25.97 -5.20
N THR A 208 -9.51 26.60 -6.37
CA THR A 208 -10.58 27.27 -7.13
C THR A 208 -11.15 26.40 -8.26
N TYR A 209 -10.35 25.50 -8.83
CA TYR A 209 -10.68 24.80 -10.08
C TYR A 209 -10.72 23.27 -9.96
N ASP A 210 -10.75 22.73 -8.76
CA ASP A 210 -10.69 21.28 -8.50
C ASP A 210 -11.81 20.49 -9.19
N GLU A 211 -13.04 21.00 -9.17
CA GLU A 211 -14.17 20.37 -9.87
C GLU A 211 -13.95 20.36 -11.39
N GLN A 212 -13.50 21.48 -11.97
CA GLN A 212 -13.25 21.58 -13.40
C GLN A 212 -12.09 20.68 -13.85
N LEU A 213 -11.04 20.60 -13.04
CA LEU A 213 -9.91 19.70 -13.28
C LEU A 213 -10.37 18.24 -13.25
N THR A 214 -11.14 17.87 -12.23
CA THR A 214 -11.72 16.52 -12.08
C THR A 214 -12.58 16.15 -13.28
N MET A 215 -13.53 17.00 -13.68
CA MET A 215 -14.39 16.79 -14.85
C MET A 215 -13.58 16.66 -16.14
N MET A 216 -12.51 17.45 -16.30
CA MET A 216 -11.66 17.38 -17.48
C MET A 216 -10.87 16.06 -17.52
N LEU A 217 -10.32 15.61 -16.39
CA LEU A 217 -9.59 14.34 -16.31
C LEU A 217 -10.52 13.14 -16.54
N GLU A 218 -11.74 13.17 -16.00
CA GLU A 218 -12.76 12.15 -16.23
C GLU A 218 -13.15 12.08 -17.72
N ARG A 219 -13.44 13.22 -18.35
CA ARG A 219 -13.79 13.28 -19.79
C ARG A 219 -12.65 12.80 -20.70
N GLU A 220 -11.40 13.00 -20.29
CA GLU A 220 -10.22 12.52 -21.02
C GLU A 220 -9.82 11.09 -20.64
N GLU A 221 -10.60 10.41 -19.78
CA GLU A 221 -10.33 9.06 -19.27
C GLU A 221 -8.94 8.93 -18.60
N ARG A 222 -8.47 10.01 -17.97
CA ARG A 222 -7.16 10.08 -17.29
C ARG A 222 -7.30 9.65 -15.84
N TRP A 223 -7.63 8.37 -15.65
CA TRP A 223 -8.04 7.81 -14.36
C TRP A 223 -6.95 7.90 -13.28
N ILE A 224 -5.68 7.62 -13.60
CA ILE A 224 -4.58 7.67 -12.62
C ILE A 224 -4.40 9.09 -12.08
N GLU A 225 -4.40 10.08 -12.97
CA GLU A 225 -4.29 11.48 -12.56
C GLU A 225 -5.51 11.95 -11.77
N LEU A 226 -6.71 11.49 -12.13
CA LEU A 226 -7.91 11.78 -11.36
C LEU A 226 -7.83 11.19 -9.95
N MET A 227 -7.41 9.92 -9.82
CA MET A 227 -7.19 9.27 -8.52
C MET A 227 -6.17 10.03 -7.68
N VAL A 228 -5.07 10.47 -8.29
CA VAL A 228 -4.03 11.25 -7.61
C VAL A 228 -4.57 12.61 -7.12
N CYS A 229 -5.39 13.30 -7.91
CA CYS A 229 -5.99 14.57 -7.50
C CYS A 229 -6.98 14.39 -6.35
N LEU A 230 -7.85 13.39 -6.44
CA LEU A 230 -8.80 13.08 -5.36
C LEU A 230 -8.08 12.63 -4.08
N TYR A 231 -7.00 11.84 -4.21
CA TYR A 231 -6.15 11.45 -3.08
C TYR A 231 -5.53 12.69 -2.39
N ASP A 232 -4.95 13.61 -3.16
CA ASP A 232 -4.37 14.85 -2.63
C ASP A 232 -5.44 15.67 -1.88
N GLN A 233 -6.63 15.83 -2.47
CA GLN A 233 -7.74 16.54 -1.85
C GLN A 233 -8.18 15.89 -0.54
N LEU A 234 -8.39 14.58 -0.53
CA LEU A 234 -8.82 13.83 0.66
C LEU A 234 -7.77 13.87 1.78
N SER A 235 -6.48 13.87 1.43
CA SER A 235 -5.39 13.95 2.40
C SER A 235 -5.37 15.28 3.17
N HIS A 236 -5.91 16.36 2.59
CA HIS A 236 -5.96 17.68 3.20
C HIS A 236 -7.32 18.02 3.81
N ASN A 237 -8.42 17.66 3.15
CA ASN A 237 -9.78 17.97 3.58
C ASN A 237 -10.74 16.81 3.23
N PRO A 238 -10.80 15.76 4.06
CA PRO A 238 -11.61 14.59 3.76
C PRO A 238 -13.10 14.90 3.81
N SER A 239 -13.83 14.52 2.76
CA SER A 239 -15.28 14.61 2.71
C SER A 239 -15.90 13.30 2.24
N THR A 240 -17.08 12.96 2.76
CA THR A 240 -17.76 11.70 2.43
C THR A 240 -18.08 11.59 0.94
N HIS A 241 -18.53 12.68 0.32
CA HIS A 241 -18.86 12.70 -1.11
C HIS A 241 -17.62 12.46 -1.98
N GLN A 242 -16.53 13.20 -1.76
CA GLN A 242 -15.29 13.01 -2.52
C GLN A 242 -14.69 11.63 -2.29
N TYR A 243 -14.76 11.13 -1.06
CA TYR A 243 -14.29 9.79 -0.73
C TYR A 243 -15.10 8.71 -1.46
N GLN A 244 -16.42 8.83 -1.54
CA GLN A 244 -17.26 7.91 -2.30
C GLN A 244 -16.91 7.93 -3.80
N THR A 245 -16.70 9.11 -4.39
CA THR A 245 -16.23 9.23 -5.78
C THR A 245 -14.87 8.56 -5.97
N PHE A 246 -13.93 8.81 -5.06
CA PHE A 246 -12.60 8.21 -5.09
C PHE A 246 -12.65 6.68 -4.96
N TYR A 247 -13.44 6.16 -4.02
CA TYR A 247 -13.58 4.74 -3.78
C TYR A 247 -14.23 4.01 -4.97
N GLN A 248 -15.28 4.58 -5.57
CA GLN A 248 -15.89 4.04 -6.78
C GLN A 248 -14.90 4.02 -7.96
N LEU A 249 -14.06 5.05 -8.08
CA LEU A 249 -13.02 5.10 -9.10
C LEU A 249 -11.97 4.01 -8.87
N LEU A 250 -11.52 3.80 -7.63
CA LEU A 250 -10.62 2.70 -7.28
C LEU A 250 -11.21 1.34 -7.66
N GLN A 251 -12.47 1.10 -7.33
CA GLN A 251 -13.15 -0.16 -7.66
C GLN A 251 -13.28 -0.40 -9.17
N LYS A 252 -13.40 0.66 -9.97
CA LYS A 252 -13.51 0.58 -11.43
C LYS A 252 -12.16 0.42 -12.14
N SER A 253 -11.11 1.05 -11.62
CA SER A 253 -9.84 1.24 -12.33
C SER A 253 -8.67 0.44 -11.76
N CYS A 254 -8.81 -0.15 -10.57
CA CYS A 254 -7.75 -0.89 -9.89
C CYS A 254 -8.18 -2.34 -9.60
N THR A 255 -7.21 -3.22 -9.40
CA THR A 255 -7.47 -4.51 -8.74
C THR A 255 -7.82 -4.28 -7.27
N GLU A 256 -8.51 -5.24 -6.64
CA GLU A 256 -8.85 -5.18 -5.21
C GLU A 256 -7.59 -4.96 -4.35
N HIS A 257 -6.50 -5.67 -4.66
CA HIS A 257 -5.23 -5.50 -3.96
C HIS A 257 -4.64 -4.10 -4.11
N GLU A 258 -4.65 -3.52 -5.32
CA GLU A 258 -4.15 -2.15 -5.55
C GLU A 258 -5.01 -1.11 -4.83
N ALA A 259 -6.34 -1.27 -4.88
CA ALA A 259 -7.28 -0.40 -4.17
C ALA A 259 -7.04 -0.45 -2.65
N THR A 260 -6.90 -1.65 -2.07
CA THR A 260 -6.56 -1.82 -0.65
C THR A 260 -5.25 -1.13 -0.30
N GLN A 261 -4.20 -1.29 -1.11
CA GLN A 261 -2.91 -0.63 -0.86
C GLN A 261 -3.02 0.90 -0.91
N ILE A 262 -3.79 1.46 -1.85
CA ILE A 262 -3.99 2.92 -1.93
C ILE A 262 -4.74 3.42 -0.69
N LEU A 263 -5.79 2.72 -0.27
CA LEU A 263 -6.57 3.06 0.92
C LEU A 263 -5.76 2.92 2.21
N GLU A 264 -4.91 1.90 2.33
CA GLU A 264 -3.94 1.73 3.43
C GLU A 264 -3.04 2.97 3.55
N TYR A 265 -2.44 3.39 2.43
CA TYR A 265 -1.58 4.57 2.39
C TYR A 265 -2.31 5.85 2.80
N LEU A 266 -3.57 6.02 2.38
CA LEU A 266 -4.39 7.17 2.76
C LEU A 266 -4.80 7.11 4.24
N SER A 267 -5.20 5.94 4.75
CA SER A 267 -5.57 5.72 6.16
C SER A 267 -4.46 6.10 7.13
N ASN A 268 -3.21 5.90 6.72
CA ASN A 268 -2.05 6.26 7.54
C ASN A 268 -1.81 7.78 7.63
N GLN A 269 -2.43 8.56 6.75
CA GLN A 269 -2.28 10.02 6.70
C GLN A 269 -3.47 10.75 7.31
N ILE A 270 -4.68 10.16 7.22
CA ILE A 270 -5.91 10.80 7.68
C ILE A 270 -6.71 9.88 8.61
N ASN A 271 -7.29 10.48 9.66
CA ASN A 271 -8.28 9.80 10.49
C ASN A 271 -9.68 10.06 9.93
N PHE A 272 -10.18 9.17 9.08
CA PHE A 272 -11.47 9.32 8.41
C PHE A 272 -12.30 8.03 8.46
N MET A 273 -13.36 8.06 9.27
CA MET A 273 -14.17 6.87 9.59
C MET A 273 -14.75 6.14 8.37
N PRO A 274 -15.30 6.81 7.33
CA PRO A 274 -15.79 6.09 6.15
C PRO A 274 -14.72 5.25 5.46
N LEU A 275 -13.49 5.77 5.38
CA LEU A 275 -12.35 5.04 4.82
C LEU A 275 -11.99 3.84 5.66
N GLN A 276 -11.87 4.02 6.97
CA GLN A 276 -11.53 2.95 7.90
C GLN A 276 -12.59 1.84 7.88
N ARG A 277 -13.87 2.20 7.73
CA ARG A 277 -14.96 1.23 7.61
C ARG A 277 -14.82 0.38 6.34
N ASP A 278 -14.63 1.01 5.18
CA ASP A 278 -14.47 0.26 3.93
C ASP A 278 -13.20 -0.59 3.93
N LEU A 279 -12.11 -0.10 4.52
CA LEU A 279 -10.87 -0.86 4.68
C LEU A 279 -11.07 -2.10 5.58
N CYS A 280 -11.82 -1.95 6.68
CA CYS A 280 -12.22 -3.07 7.53
C CYS A 280 -13.03 -4.10 6.73
N ASP A 281 -14.02 -3.64 5.94
CA ASP A 281 -14.85 -4.51 5.11
C ASP A 281 -14.02 -5.29 4.08
N LEU A 282 -13.00 -4.65 3.47
CA LEU A 282 -12.05 -5.29 2.54
C LEU A 282 -11.17 -6.34 3.24
N TYR A 283 -10.67 -6.05 4.44
CA TYR A 283 -9.88 -7.04 5.20
C TYR A 283 -10.73 -8.24 5.62
N LEU A 284 -11.98 -8.01 6.01
CA LEU A 284 -12.91 -9.08 6.36
C LEU A 284 -13.30 -9.93 5.14
N SER A 285 -13.48 -9.33 3.95
CA SER A 285 -13.78 -10.10 2.73
C SER A 285 -12.60 -10.93 2.25
N THR A 286 -11.38 -10.51 2.54
CA THR A 286 -10.13 -11.18 2.14
C THR A 286 -9.48 -12.01 3.26
N ASN A 287 -10.18 -12.18 4.39
CA ASN A 287 -9.72 -12.95 5.54
C ASN A 287 -8.36 -12.50 6.13
N GLN A 288 -8.08 -11.19 6.09
CA GLN A 288 -6.85 -10.59 6.64
C GLN A 288 -7.08 -10.13 8.10
N ILE A 289 -7.27 -11.09 9.01
CA ILE A 289 -7.65 -10.82 10.41
C ILE A 289 -6.62 -9.98 11.15
N GLU A 290 -5.33 -10.14 10.83
CA GLU A 290 -4.27 -9.37 11.45
C GLU A 290 -4.44 -7.88 11.18
N LYS A 291 -4.80 -7.54 9.93
CA LYS A 291 -5.05 -6.15 9.54
C LYS A 291 -6.35 -5.61 10.13
N VAL A 292 -7.39 -6.44 10.25
CA VAL A 292 -8.62 -6.05 10.98
C VAL A 292 -8.26 -5.67 12.40
N SER A 293 -7.52 -6.54 13.10
CA SER A 293 -7.10 -6.36 14.49
C SER A 293 -6.29 -5.09 14.68
N HIS A 294 -5.30 -4.86 13.80
CA HIS A 294 -4.49 -3.66 13.82
C HIS A 294 -5.35 -2.40 13.62
N LEU A 295 -6.25 -2.42 12.64
CA LEU A 295 -7.10 -1.28 12.32
C LEU A 295 -8.07 -0.91 13.45
N ILE A 296 -8.71 -1.90 14.09
CA ILE A 296 -9.62 -1.65 15.23
C ILE A 296 -8.88 -1.21 16.49
N SER A 297 -7.58 -1.50 16.60
CA SER A 297 -6.75 -1.05 17.72
C SER A 297 -6.39 0.44 17.61
N GLN A 298 -6.28 0.93 16.37
CA GLN A 298 -5.94 2.31 16.05
C GLN A 298 -7.17 3.23 15.96
N HIS A 299 -8.33 2.67 15.58
CA HIS A 299 -9.53 3.44 15.31
C HIS A 299 -10.77 2.81 15.97
N PRO A 300 -11.68 3.62 16.54
CA PRO A 300 -12.91 3.14 17.18
C PRO A 300 -13.94 2.73 16.12
N ILE A 301 -13.73 1.56 15.50
CA ILE A 301 -14.65 1.00 14.50
C ILE A 301 -15.72 0.18 15.21
N ASP A 302 -16.97 0.51 14.91
CA ASP A 302 -18.13 -0.28 15.31
C ASP A 302 -18.26 -1.50 14.40
N LEU A 303 -18.16 -2.68 15.02
CA LEU A 303 -18.35 -3.97 14.35
C LEU A 303 -19.80 -4.40 14.52
N ASN A 304 -20.48 -4.65 13.42
CA ASN A 304 -21.85 -5.17 13.45
C ASN A 304 -21.85 -6.71 13.63
N GLU A 305 -23.03 -7.30 13.81
CA GLU A 305 -23.16 -8.75 14.02
C GLU A 305 -22.56 -9.60 12.88
N LYS A 306 -22.66 -9.12 11.64
CA LYS A 306 -22.10 -9.81 10.48
C LYS A 306 -20.57 -9.79 10.48
N ASP A 307 -19.97 -8.66 10.89
CA ASP A 307 -18.52 -8.52 11.04
C ASP A 307 -18.01 -9.46 12.14
N LEU A 308 -18.66 -9.42 13.31
CA LEU A 308 -18.31 -10.28 14.44
C LEU A 308 -18.41 -11.77 14.07
N LYS A 309 -19.42 -12.16 13.30
CA LYS A 309 -19.56 -13.53 12.80
C LYS A 309 -18.38 -13.94 11.90
N ARG A 310 -18.00 -13.09 10.94
CA ARG A 310 -16.85 -13.36 10.04
C ARG A 310 -15.53 -13.47 10.80
N ILE A 311 -15.30 -12.57 11.75
CA ILE A 311 -14.11 -12.61 12.61
C ILE A 311 -14.10 -13.89 13.43
N THR A 312 -15.25 -14.29 13.99
CA THR A 312 -15.39 -15.53 14.76
C THR A 312 -15.02 -16.75 13.91
N GLU A 313 -15.59 -16.88 12.72
CA GLU A 313 -15.31 -17.99 11.79
C GLU A 313 -13.81 -18.05 11.43
N ALA A 314 -13.18 -16.90 11.20
CA ALA A 314 -11.75 -16.82 10.92
C ALA A 314 -10.89 -17.23 12.13
N LEU A 315 -11.21 -16.74 13.34
CA LEU A 315 -10.49 -17.09 14.57
C LEU A 315 -10.67 -18.56 14.98
N GLU A 316 -11.81 -19.17 14.70
CA GLU A 316 -12.03 -20.59 14.96
C GLU A 316 -11.22 -21.47 14.00
N THR A 317 -10.98 -21.04 12.76
CA THR A 317 -10.29 -21.82 11.73
C THR A 317 -8.78 -21.59 11.66
N VAL A 318 -8.30 -20.40 12.05
CA VAL A 318 -6.87 -20.05 11.97
C VAL A 318 -6.00 -20.90 12.89
N ASP A 319 -4.81 -21.29 12.45
CA ASP A 319 -3.80 -21.85 13.35
C ASP A 319 -3.17 -20.72 14.16
N PRO A 320 -3.28 -20.68 15.50
CA PRO A 320 -2.73 -19.58 16.27
C PRO A 320 -1.20 -19.48 16.19
N ASN A 321 -0.49 -20.55 15.85
CA ASN A 321 0.97 -20.49 15.64
C ASN A 321 1.34 -19.72 14.35
N GLN A 322 0.38 -19.47 13.44
CA GLN A 322 0.59 -18.71 12.20
C GLN A 322 0.22 -17.23 12.34
N LEU A 323 -0.46 -16.85 13.43
CA LEU A 323 -0.86 -15.46 13.67
C LEU A 323 0.32 -14.65 14.21
N THR A 324 0.59 -13.51 13.57
CA THR A 324 1.63 -12.56 14.01
C THR A 324 1.05 -11.35 14.74
N LEU A 325 -0.03 -11.56 15.50
CA LEU A 325 -0.74 -10.51 16.22
C LEU A 325 -0.02 -10.10 17.51
N GLN A 326 -0.05 -8.81 17.83
CA GLN A 326 0.34 -8.36 19.16
C GLN A 326 -0.71 -8.78 20.20
N LEU A 327 -0.28 -9.06 21.44
CA LEU A 327 -1.17 -9.53 22.50
C LEU A 327 -2.34 -8.58 22.77
N ASP A 328 -2.10 -7.28 22.78
CA ASP A 328 -3.14 -6.27 23.04
C ASP A 328 -4.17 -6.21 21.92
N GLU A 329 -3.72 -6.33 20.66
CA GLU A 329 -4.60 -6.39 19.48
C GLU A 329 -5.48 -7.65 19.55
N LEU A 330 -4.89 -8.80 19.88
CA LEU A 330 -5.61 -10.05 20.06
C LEU A 330 -6.62 -9.96 21.21
N SER A 331 -6.24 -9.37 22.36
CA SER A 331 -7.16 -9.13 23.49
C SER A 331 -8.38 -8.33 23.05
N LEU A 332 -8.15 -7.23 22.32
CA LEU A 332 -9.21 -6.35 21.87
C LEU A 332 -10.18 -7.10 20.94
N LEU A 333 -9.64 -7.86 19.98
CA LEU A 333 -10.44 -8.62 19.04
C LEU A 333 -11.27 -9.71 19.74
N LEU A 334 -10.64 -10.49 20.62
CA LEU A 334 -11.29 -11.55 21.37
C LEU A 334 -12.37 -11.00 22.31
N ASN A 335 -12.10 -9.90 23.03
CA ASN A 335 -13.10 -9.27 23.91
C ASN A 335 -14.34 -8.82 23.13
N LYS A 336 -14.16 -8.30 21.91
CA LYS A 336 -15.29 -7.90 21.04
C LYS A 336 -16.12 -9.11 20.60
N VAL A 337 -15.49 -10.15 20.04
CA VAL A 337 -16.24 -11.31 19.49
C VAL A 337 -16.85 -12.19 20.58
N THR A 338 -16.20 -12.28 21.74
CA THR A 338 -16.70 -13.11 22.85
C THR A 338 -17.72 -12.39 23.71
N SER A 339 -18.01 -11.10 23.48
CA SER A 339 -18.61 -10.22 24.48
C SER A 339 -19.89 -10.71 25.16
N ASN A 340 -20.75 -11.43 24.44
CA ASN A 340 -21.99 -12.03 24.95
C ASN A 340 -22.04 -13.55 24.71
N ASN A 341 -20.91 -14.21 24.48
CA ASN A 341 -20.85 -15.62 24.16
C ASN A 341 -19.76 -16.33 24.98
N ARG A 342 -20.17 -16.82 26.14
CA ARG A 342 -19.32 -17.53 27.10
C ARG A 342 -18.71 -18.82 26.51
N ASP A 343 -19.49 -19.60 25.76
CA ASP A 343 -19.00 -20.83 25.15
C ASP A 343 -17.94 -20.56 24.08
N LEU A 344 -18.10 -19.48 23.32
CA LEU A 344 -17.09 -19.03 22.38
C LEU A 344 -15.82 -18.54 23.11
N ALA A 345 -15.99 -17.82 24.23
CA ALA A 345 -14.87 -17.41 25.07
C ALA A 345 -14.05 -18.61 25.55
N GLU A 346 -14.69 -19.66 26.08
CA GLU A 346 -14.01 -20.90 26.48
C GLU A 346 -13.18 -21.49 25.34
N ARG A 347 -13.80 -21.70 24.17
CA ARG A 347 -13.12 -22.34 23.03
C ARG A 347 -11.94 -21.53 22.52
N LEU A 348 -12.14 -20.22 22.32
CA LEU A 348 -11.09 -19.35 21.79
C LEU A 348 -9.95 -19.16 22.81
N LEU A 349 -10.27 -18.89 24.08
CA LEU A 349 -9.23 -18.74 25.09
C LEU A 349 -8.42 -20.03 25.27
N HIS A 350 -9.07 -21.20 25.28
CA HIS A 350 -8.36 -22.47 25.39
C HIS A 350 -7.37 -22.66 24.23
N LYS A 351 -7.82 -22.34 23.02
CA LYS A 351 -7.01 -22.40 21.80
C LYS A 351 -5.80 -21.45 21.84
N PHE A 352 -5.98 -20.20 22.29
CA PHE A 352 -4.93 -19.19 22.31
C PHE A 352 -3.96 -19.33 23.49
N ILE A 353 -4.44 -19.71 24.69
CA ILE A 353 -3.58 -19.96 25.86
C ILE A 353 -2.55 -21.06 25.54
N GLY A 354 -2.96 -22.12 24.85
CA GLY A 354 -2.05 -23.21 24.48
C GLY A 354 -0.86 -22.78 23.65
N VAL A 355 -1.03 -21.78 22.78
CA VAL A 355 0.07 -21.19 22.03
C VAL A 355 0.85 -20.20 22.90
N MET A 356 0.16 -19.36 23.68
CA MET A 356 0.81 -18.37 24.54
C MET A 356 1.73 -18.99 25.60
N LEU A 357 1.42 -20.17 26.14
CA LEU A 357 2.26 -20.88 27.11
C LEU A 357 3.66 -21.20 26.59
N LYS A 358 3.88 -21.21 25.27
CA LYS A 358 5.19 -21.45 24.65
C LYS A 358 6.08 -20.21 24.64
N ASP A 359 5.48 -19.03 24.50
CA ASP A 359 6.19 -17.80 24.14
C ASP A 359 6.13 -16.73 25.25
N TYR A 360 5.28 -16.90 26.26
CA TYR A 360 5.04 -15.91 27.30
C TYR A 360 5.06 -16.50 28.71
N ASP A 361 5.59 -15.72 29.65
CA ASP A 361 5.56 -16.04 31.07
C ASP A 361 4.14 -16.09 31.62
N LEU A 362 3.92 -16.94 32.62
CA LEU A 362 2.61 -17.12 33.25
C LEU A 362 2.03 -15.81 33.81
N ASP A 363 2.85 -14.89 34.32
CA ASP A 363 2.40 -13.58 34.78
C ASP A 363 1.82 -12.71 33.66
N VAL A 364 2.37 -12.79 32.44
CA VAL A 364 1.87 -12.06 31.27
C VAL A 364 0.51 -12.60 30.88
N ILE A 365 0.38 -13.92 30.77
CA ILE A 365 -0.87 -14.59 30.40
C ILE A 365 -1.95 -14.33 31.47
N LYS A 366 -1.60 -14.37 32.75
CA LYS A 366 -2.50 -14.04 33.86
C LYS A 366 -3.08 -12.64 33.73
N LYS A 367 -2.24 -11.64 33.47
CA LYS A 367 -2.69 -10.25 33.24
C LYS A 367 -3.58 -10.14 31.99
N TRP A 368 -3.22 -10.84 30.92
CA TRP A 368 -3.98 -10.88 29.68
C TRP A 368 -5.38 -11.49 29.85
N LEU A 369 -5.56 -12.42 30.80
CA LEU A 369 -6.86 -13.05 31.10
C LEU A 369 -7.82 -12.21 31.95
N GLU A 370 -7.33 -11.20 32.66
CA GLU A 370 -8.14 -10.37 33.57
C GLU A 370 -9.38 -9.72 32.92
N PRO A 371 -9.31 -9.14 31.70
CA PRO A 371 -10.48 -8.57 31.03
C PRO A 371 -11.58 -9.62 30.80
N PHE A 372 -11.21 -10.83 30.39
CA PHE A 372 -12.16 -11.91 30.12
C PHE A 372 -12.82 -12.43 31.39
N LYS A 373 -12.07 -12.51 32.49
CA LYS A 373 -12.63 -12.87 33.81
C LYS A 373 -13.64 -11.83 34.30
N LYS A 374 -13.34 -10.54 34.13
CA LYS A 374 -14.28 -9.46 34.49
C LYS A 374 -15.55 -9.49 33.66
N GLN A 375 -15.44 -9.89 32.39
CA GLN A 375 -16.54 -9.91 31.45
C GLN A 375 -17.45 -11.14 31.59
N HIS A 376 -16.85 -12.33 31.73
CA HIS A 376 -17.57 -13.62 31.68
C HIS A 376 -17.70 -14.32 33.03
N GLY A 377 -17.09 -13.76 34.08
CA GLY A 377 -16.97 -14.39 35.38
C GLY A 377 -16.01 -15.58 35.36
N ASP A 378 -16.37 -16.64 36.07
CA ASP A 378 -15.54 -17.83 36.22
C ASP A 378 -15.58 -18.67 34.96
N LEU A 379 -14.56 -18.61 34.11
CA LEU A 379 -14.39 -19.48 32.94
C LEU A 379 -13.53 -20.70 33.34
N VAL A 380 -13.95 -21.90 32.98
CA VAL A 380 -13.23 -23.16 33.22
C VAL A 380 -11.82 -23.07 32.68
N THR A 381 -11.65 -22.54 31.47
CA THR A 381 -10.33 -22.33 30.86
C THR A 381 -9.44 -21.40 31.70
N VAL A 382 -10.01 -20.33 32.26
CA VAL A 382 -9.27 -19.37 33.10
C VAL A 382 -8.92 -20.00 34.45
N GLU A 383 -9.81 -20.81 35.03
CA GLU A 383 -9.55 -21.57 36.26
C GLU A 383 -8.44 -22.60 36.06
N LYS A 384 -8.44 -23.33 34.94
CA LYS A 384 -7.37 -24.28 34.59
C LYS A 384 -6.03 -23.59 34.42
N PHE A 385 -6.00 -22.43 33.75
CA PHE A 385 -4.78 -21.63 33.70
C PHE A 385 -4.34 -21.16 35.09
N LYS A 386 -5.27 -20.76 35.96
CA LYS A 386 -4.94 -20.41 37.34
C LYS A 386 -4.32 -21.59 38.10
N GLN A 387 -4.81 -22.81 37.89
CA GLN A 387 -4.18 -24.01 38.47
C GLN A 387 -2.75 -24.20 37.96
N ILE A 388 -2.48 -23.98 36.67
CA ILE A 388 -1.10 -23.99 36.15
C ILE A 388 -0.24 -22.95 36.89
N TYR A 389 -0.76 -21.73 37.05
CA TYR A 389 -0.07 -20.65 37.75
C TYR A 389 0.25 -21.00 39.21
N ASP A 390 -0.72 -21.57 39.94
CA ASP A 390 -0.59 -21.88 41.37
C ASP A 390 0.31 -23.11 41.61
N LEU A 391 0.33 -24.08 40.69
CA LEU A 391 1.11 -25.32 40.80
C LEU A 391 2.54 -25.21 40.26
N ASN A 392 2.90 -24.13 39.56
CA ASN A 392 4.15 -24.02 38.83
C ASN A 392 5.41 -24.27 39.69
N ASP A 393 5.34 -23.95 40.99
CA ASP A 393 6.44 -24.11 41.94
C ASP A 393 6.23 -25.29 42.92
N ASP A 394 5.21 -26.11 42.72
CA ASP A 394 4.86 -27.25 43.60
C ASP A 394 5.33 -28.59 43.03
N LEU A 395 6.52 -29.03 43.47
CA LEU A 395 7.15 -30.29 43.05
C LEU A 395 6.32 -31.54 43.38
N ASP A 396 5.41 -31.49 44.37
CA ASP A 396 4.61 -32.65 44.76
C ASP A 396 3.42 -32.88 43.80
N GLN A 397 3.12 -31.91 42.93
CA GLN A 397 1.97 -31.89 42.04
C GLN A 397 2.35 -31.86 40.55
N MET A 398 3.58 -32.26 40.20
CA MET A 398 4.09 -32.22 38.83
C MET A 398 3.23 -33.08 37.86
N GLN A 399 2.68 -34.20 38.33
CA GLN A 399 1.71 -34.98 37.57
C GLN A 399 0.46 -34.17 37.17
N ALA A 400 -0.11 -33.40 38.10
CA ALA A 400 -1.31 -32.59 37.85
C ALA A 400 -1.00 -31.40 36.94
N LEU A 401 0.13 -30.73 37.17
CA LEU A 401 0.63 -29.65 36.32
C LEU A 401 0.87 -30.12 34.88
N GLY A 402 1.49 -31.29 34.70
CA GLY A 402 1.71 -31.88 33.38
C GLY A 402 0.42 -32.22 32.64
N GLU A 403 -0.61 -32.71 33.34
CA GLU A 403 -1.93 -32.97 32.75
C GLU A 403 -2.61 -31.68 32.26
N LEU A 404 -2.47 -30.57 33.01
CA LEU A 404 -2.97 -29.27 32.60
C LEU A 404 -2.22 -28.74 31.36
N TYR A 405 -0.89 -28.80 31.35
CA TYR A 405 -0.10 -28.43 30.17
C TYR A 405 -0.47 -29.28 28.94
N TYR A 406 -0.67 -30.58 29.12
CA TYR A 406 -1.12 -31.48 28.06
C TYR A 406 -2.48 -31.03 27.50
N GLU A 407 -3.43 -30.65 28.36
CA GLU A 407 -4.75 -30.21 27.93
C GLU A 407 -4.68 -28.98 27.02
N PHE A 408 -3.81 -28.02 27.35
CA PHE A 408 -3.54 -26.84 26.52
C PHE A 408 -2.61 -27.10 25.33
N LYS A 409 -2.22 -28.36 25.07
CA LYS A 409 -1.26 -28.72 24.01
C LYS A 409 0.13 -28.10 24.18
N GLY A 410 0.50 -27.75 25.43
CA GLY A 410 1.84 -27.36 25.83
C GLY A 410 2.74 -28.59 25.99
N TRP A 411 3.05 -29.27 24.89
CA TRP A 411 3.67 -30.60 24.92
C TRP A 411 5.03 -30.63 25.61
N ASN A 412 5.88 -29.63 25.37
CA ASN A 412 7.21 -29.58 25.97
C ASN A 412 7.12 -29.42 27.49
N GLN A 413 6.30 -28.48 27.96
CA GLN A 413 6.07 -28.25 29.39
C GLN A 413 5.45 -29.48 30.06
N ALA A 414 4.53 -30.17 29.38
CA ALA A 414 3.95 -31.42 29.87
C ALA A 414 5.02 -32.53 29.98
N LEU A 415 5.92 -32.68 29.00
CA LEU A 415 7.03 -33.63 29.05
C LEU A 415 7.96 -33.35 30.23
N GLU A 416 8.32 -32.10 30.47
CA GLU A 416 9.16 -31.70 31.60
C GLU A 416 8.52 -32.10 32.93
N CYS A 417 7.23 -31.80 33.11
CA CYS A 417 6.50 -32.17 34.32
C CYS A 417 6.44 -33.69 34.52
N PHE A 418 6.08 -34.45 33.48
CA PHE A 418 5.98 -35.91 33.60
C PHE A 418 7.35 -36.59 33.76
N SER A 419 8.41 -36.02 33.18
CA SER A 419 9.78 -36.51 33.39
C SER A 419 10.19 -36.32 34.84
N LEU A 420 10.01 -35.11 35.38
CA LEU A 420 10.34 -34.81 36.77
C LEU A 420 9.54 -35.67 37.75
N GLU A 421 8.23 -35.86 37.53
CA GLU A 421 7.42 -36.75 38.35
C GLU A 421 7.93 -38.21 38.30
N SER A 422 8.33 -38.70 37.12
CA SER A 422 8.88 -40.05 36.97
C SER A 422 10.22 -40.24 37.68
N GLU A 423 11.02 -39.17 37.81
CA GLU A 423 12.28 -39.18 38.56
C GLU A 423 12.03 -39.14 40.07
N LEU A 424 11.06 -38.34 40.52
CA LEU A 424 10.69 -38.23 41.94
C LEU A 424 9.99 -39.50 42.46
N LYS A 425 9.21 -40.17 41.60
CA LYS A 425 8.40 -41.36 41.95
C LYS A 425 8.61 -42.49 40.92
N PRO A 426 9.78 -43.17 40.94
CA PRO A 426 10.15 -44.14 39.91
C PRO A 426 9.25 -45.40 39.87
N ASP A 427 8.59 -45.71 40.99
CA ASP A 427 7.68 -46.86 41.10
C ASP A 427 6.27 -46.55 40.59
N GLU A 428 5.94 -45.29 40.29
CA GLU A 428 4.65 -44.91 39.75
C GLU A 428 4.61 -45.05 38.23
N ALA A 429 3.66 -45.84 37.74
CA ALA A 429 3.50 -46.04 36.29
C ALA A 429 2.80 -44.86 35.59
N LYS A 430 2.06 -44.01 36.31
CA LYS A 430 1.21 -42.96 35.73
C LYS A 430 2.00 -41.93 34.89
N PRO A 431 3.16 -41.40 35.34
CA PRO A 431 3.94 -40.44 34.55
C PRO A 431 4.48 -41.04 33.24
N LEU A 432 4.92 -42.31 33.26
CA LEU A 432 5.43 -43.03 32.08
C LEU A 432 4.36 -43.18 30.98
N LYS A 433 3.10 -43.44 31.38
CA LYS A 433 1.97 -43.49 30.44
C LYS A 433 1.75 -42.15 29.75
N TRP A 434 1.85 -41.06 30.51
CA TRP A 434 1.68 -39.71 29.98
C TRP A 434 2.85 -39.28 29.11
N LEU A 435 4.10 -39.61 29.46
CA LEU A 435 5.27 -39.38 28.59
C LEU A 435 5.09 -40.04 27.23
N SER A 436 4.73 -41.33 27.21
CA SER A 436 4.44 -42.06 25.97
C SER A 436 3.35 -41.37 25.13
N LYS A 437 2.24 -40.99 25.78
CA LYS A 437 1.13 -40.29 25.14
C LYS A 437 1.56 -38.94 24.55
N THR A 438 2.32 -38.13 25.29
CA THR A 438 2.77 -36.81 24.83
C THR A 438 3.73 -36.90 23.66
N TYR A 439 4.73 -37.80 23.71
CA TYR A 439 5.62 -38.04 22.57
C TYR A 439 4.87 -38.46 21.31
N ARG A 440 3.83 -39.29 21.47
CA ARG A 440 2.99 -39.69 20.35
C ARG A 440 2.23 -38.51 19.73
N GLU A 441 1.69 -37.59 20.52
CA GLU A 441 1.03 -36.37 20.02
C GLU A 441 2.01 -35.46 19.25
N MET A 442 3.28 -35.47 19.63
CA MET A 442 4.36 -34.77 18.92
C MET A 442 4.85 -35.50 17.65
N GLY A 443 4.35 -36.71 17.37
CA GLY A 443 4.79 -37.55 16.25
C GLY A 443 6.10 -38.30 16.50
N MET A 444 6.62 -38.29 17.73
CA MET A 444 7.85 -38.95 18.15
C MET A 444 7.57 -40.41 18.57
N LEU A 445 7.40 -41.27 17.57
CA LEU A 445 6.90 -42.65 17.77
C LEU A 445 7.91 -43.56 18.48
N GLU A 446 9.21 -43.39 18.23
CA GLU A 446 10.25 -44.23 18.84
C GLU A 446 10.33 -44.01 20.36
N GLU A 447 10.34 -42.76 20.78
CA GLU A 447 10.32 -42.34 22.19
C GLU A 447 9.02 -42.78 22.86
N SER A 448 7.88 -42.60 22.19
CA SER A 448 6.58 -43.08 22.66
C SER A 448 6.61 -44.59 22.96
N ASP A 449 7.17 -45.40 22.06
CA ASP A 449 7.28 -46.85 22.23
C ASP A 449 8.24 -47.25 23.35
N ALA A 450 9.35 -46.50 23.53
CA ALA A 450 10.28 -46.71 24.63
C ALA A 450 9.60 -46.51 25.99
N TYR A 451 8.91 -45.38 26.18
CA TYR A 451 8.17 -45.09 27.41
C TYR A 451 6.98 -46.04 27.63
N GLN A 452 6.33 -46.51 26.56
CA GLN A 452 5.27 -47.51 26.66
C GLN A 452 5.79 -48.86 27.18
N LYS A 453 6.99 -49.28 26.76
CA LYS A 453 7.64 -50.50 27.28
C LYS A 453 8.02 -50.34 28.75
N LEU A 454 8.58 -49.19 29.13
CA LEU A 454 8.89 -48.88 30.53
C LEU A 454 7.65 -48.92 31.41
N PHE A 455 6.55 -48.30 30.97
CA PHE A 455 5.26 -48.35 31.65
C PHE A 455 4.79 -49.79 31.92
N VAL A 456 4.83 -50.67 30.91
CA VAL A 456 4.43 -52.08 31.06
C VAL A 456 5.33 -52.83 32.03
N ASN A 457 6.62 -52.51 32.08
CA ASN A 457 7.56 -53.16 32.99
C ASN A 457 7.28 -52.76 34.44
N VAL A 458 7.08 -51.47 34.72
CA VAL A 458 6.74 -50.97 36.07
C VAL A 458 5.40 -51.54 36.54
N GLN A 459 4.39 -51.62 35.67
CA GLN A 459 3.09 -52.24 36.02
C GLN A 459 3.17 -53.74 36.34
N LYS A 460 4.18 -54.46 35.84
CA LYS A 460 4.38 -55.88 36.17
C LYS A 460 5.13 -56.08 37.48
N GLN A 461 5.78 -55.03 37.99
CA GLN A 461 6.61 -55.05 39.20
C GLN A 461 5.87 -54.51 40.43
N ALA A 462 4.84 -53.68 40.23
CA ALA A 462 3.87 -53.26 41.25
C ALA A 462 2.83 -54.36 41.53
#